data_AF-A0A2V9KCG5-F1
#
_entry.id   AF-A0A2V9KCG5-F1
#
_cell.length_a   1.000
_cell.length_b   1.000
_cell.length_c   1.000
_cell.angle_alpha   90.00
_cell.angle_beta   90.00
_cell.angle_gamma   90.00
#
_symmetry.space_group_name_H-M   'P 1'
#
loop_
_entity.id
_entity.type
_entity.pdbx_description
1 polymer ?
#
loop_
_entity_poly.entity_id
_entity_poly.type
_entity_poly.pdbx_seq_one_letter_code
_entity_poly.pdbx_strand_id
1 'polypeptide(L)'
;MQVDLTLDQKAFVRRAIETGRLHSEEDAVQEALALWEERERQRAEFLLTLEDARASLSRGEGRVVTEESMRRLSSEVKERGRARLLAELTTTP
;
A
#
# COMPACT_ATOMS: atom_id res chain seq x y z
N MET A 1 -22.49 -6.95 20.01
CA MET A 1 -21.70 -5.75 20.34
C MET A 1 -22.65 -4.57 20.24
N GLN A 2 -22.69 -3.69 21.24
CA GLN A 2 -23.50 -2.47 21.17
C GLN A 2 -22.57 -1.31 20.82
N VAL A 3 -22.86 -0.59 19.73
CA VAL A 3 -22.06 0.53 19.23
C VAL A 3 -22.96 1.74 19.08
N ASP A 4 -22.57 2.85 19.69
CA ASP A 4 -23.30 4.11 19.57
C ASP A 4 -22.76 4.91 18.39
N LEU A 5 -23.52 4.92 17.29
CA LEU A 5 -23.22 5.75 16.13
C LEU A 5 -23.49 7.24 16.44
N THR A 6 -22.64 8.11 15.89
CA THR A 6 -22.88 9.56 15.93
C THR A 6 -24.15 9.91 15.15
N LEU A 7 -24.72 11.09 15.41
CA LEU A 7 -25.91 11.56 14.69
C LEU A 7 -25.70 11.58 13.17
N ASP A 8 -24.52 12.02 12.73
CA ASP A 8 -24.17 12.07 11.32
C ASP A 8 -24.05 10.66 10.72
N GLN A 9 -23.39 9.74 11.42
CA GLN A 9 -23.30 8.34 10.98
C GLN A 9 -24.70 7.73 10.81
N LYS A 10 -25.59 7.93 11.77
CA LYS A 10 -27.00 7.48 11.68
C LYS A 10 -27.71 8.08 10.48
N ALA A 11 -27.49 9.36 10.17
CA ALA A 11 -28.09 10.02 9.01
C ALA A 11 -27.60 9.41 7.68
N PHE A 12 -26.29 9.13 7.55
CA PHE A 12 -25.74 8.47 6.37
C PHE A 12 -26.19 7.02 6.22
N VAL A 13 -26.22 6.26 7.31
CA VAL A 13 -26.70 4.87 7.32
C VAL A 13 -28.17 4.81 6.92
N ARG A 14 -29.02 5.67 7.50
CA ARG A 14 -30.44 5.75 7.13
C ARG A 14 -30.63 6.02 5.65
N ARG A 15 -29.91 7.00 5.08
CA ARG A 15 -29.97 7.29 3.64
C ARG A 15 -29.55 6.08 2.80
N ALA A 16 -28.51 5.36 3.21
CA ALA A 16 -28.04 4.17 2.51
C ALA A 16 -29.07 3.03 2.54
N ILE A 17 -29.81 2.88 3.64
CA ILE A 17 -30.93 1.95 3.75
C ILE A 17 -32.10 2.37 2.87
N GLU A 18 -32.47 3.66 2.88
CA GLU A 18 -33.54 4.21 2.02
C GLU A 18 -33.26 3.98 0.53
N THR A 19 -31.99 4.04 0.12
CA THR A 19 -31.57 3.76 -1.27
C THR A 19 -31.40 2.27 -1.57
N GLY A 20 -31.56 1.39 -0.58
CA GLY A 20 -31.37 -0.06 -0.71
C GLY A 20 -29.91 -0.52 -0.82
N ARG A 21 -28.93 0.35 -0.51
CA ARG A 21 -27.50 -0.01 -0.49
C ARG A 21 -27.15 -0.87 0.73
N LEU A 22 -27.82 -0.62 1.84
CA LEU A 22 -27.71 -1.38 3.10
C LEU A 22 -29.09 -1.87 3.51
N HIS A 23 -29.17 -2.97 4.25
CA HIS A 23 -30.44 -3.50 4.76
C HIS A 23 -30.63 -3.18 6.25
N SER A 24 -29.55 -2.88 6.96
CA SER A 24 -29.55 -2.62 8.40
C SER A 24 -28.43 -1.65 8.84
N GLU A 25 -28.47 -1.17 10.09
CA GLU A 25 -27.34 -0.42 10.66
C GLU A 25 -26.14 -1.34 10.91
N GLU A 26 -26.40 -2.62 11.24
CA GLU A 26 -25.39 -3.65 11.41
C GLU A 26 -24.57 -3.88 10.13
N ASP A 27 -25.20 -3.84 8.95
CA ASP A 27 -24.51 -3.95 7.66
C ASP A 27 -23.47 -2.82 7.51
N ALA A 28 -23.81 -1.60 7.95
CA ALA A 28 -22.90 -0.46 7.90
C ALA A 28 -21.68 -0.66 8.80
N VAL A 29 -21.89 -1.22 10.01
CA VAL A 29 -20.82 -1.52 10.95
C VAL A 29 -19.92 -2.62 10.41
N GLN A 30 -20.49 -3.66 9.80
CA GLN A 30 -19.72 -4.73 9.16
C GLN A 30 -18.88 -4.20 7.99
N GLU A 31 -19.46 -3.39 7.12
CA GLU A 31 -18.75 -2.75 6.01
C GLU A 31 -17.60 -1.86 6.53
N ALA A 32 -17.86 -1.04 7.56
CA ALA A 32 -16.84 -0.19 8.17
C ALA A 32 -15.69 -0.99 8.79
N LEU A 33 -15.99 -2.11 9.46
CA LEU A 33 -14.98 -2.99 10.03
C LEU A 33 -14.16 -3.71 8.95
N ALA A 34 -14.77 -4.14 7.85
CA ALA A 34 -14.06 -4.74 6.73
C ALA A 34 -13.08 -3.76 6.08
N LEU A 35 -13.51 -2.51 5.87
CA LEU A 35 -12.63 -1.44 5.36
C LEU A 35 -11.51 -1.09 6.34
N TRP A 36 -11.80 -1.09 7.64
CA TRP A 36 -10.80 -0.89 8.68
C TRP A 36 -9.78 -2.02 8.70
N GLU A 37 -10.21 -3.28 8.63
CA GLU A 37 -9.32 -4.44 8.62
C GLU A 37 -8.36 -4.38 7.44
N GLU A 38 -8.85 -4.12 6.23
CA GLU A 38 -8.00 -4.00 5.04
C GLU A 38 -6.96 -2.89 5.21
N ARG A 39 -7.38 -1.73 5.74
CA ARG A 39 -6.45 -0.64 6.02
C ARG A 39 -5.41 -1.02 7.07
N GLU A 40 -5.78 -1.72 8.13
CA GLU A 40 -4.82 -2.16 9.15
C GLU A 40 -3.86 -3.23 8.62
N ARG A 41 -4.33 -4.11 7.74
CA ARG A 41 -3.49 -5.08 7.04
C ARG A 41 -2.43 -4.38 6.19
N GLN A 42 -2.85 -3.44 5.33
CA GLN A 42 -1.94 -2.63 4.51
C GLN A 42 -0.96 -1.82 5.38
N ARG A 43 -1.43 -1.27 6.49
CA ARG A 43 -0.58 -0.55 7.46
C ARG A 43 0.47 -1.47 8.06
N ALA A 44 0.11 -2.69 8.46
CA ALA A 44 1.04 -3.66 9.02
C ALA A 44 2.10 -4.08 7.99
N GLU A 45 1.70 -4.37 6.76
CA GLU A 45 2.62 -4.68 5.66
C GLU A 45 3.59 -3.52 5.39
N PHE A 46 3.08 -2.29 5.32
CA PHE A 46 3.92 -1.11 5.16
C PHE A 46 4.93 -0.94 6.29
N LEU A 47 4.53 -1.17 7.54
CA LEU A 47 5.44 -1.09 8.69
C LEU A 47 6.57 -2.12 8.60
N LEU A 48 6.28 -3.34 8.11
CA LEU A 48 7.33 -4.33 7.85
C LEU A 48 8.33 -3.85 6.80
N THR A 49 7.87 -3.16 5.74
CA THR A 49 8.80 -2.59 4.73
C THR A 49 9.72 -1.52 5.34
N LEU A 50 9.23 -0.73 6.29
CA LEU A 50 10.04 0.28 6.98
C LEU A 50 11.04 -0.35 7.94
N GLU A 51 10.65 -1.42 8.63
CA GLU A 51 11.53 -2.17 9.51
C GLU A 51 12.69 -2.81 8.72
N ASP A 52 12.40 -3.45 7.58
CA ASP A 52 13.43 -4.02 6.72
C ASP A 52 14.37 -2.95 6.15
N ALA A 53 13.83 -1.81 5.70
CA ALA A 53 14.64 -0.68 5.26
C ALA A 53 15.57 -0.17 6.38
N ARG A 54 15.07 -0.06 7.62
CA ARG A 54 15.87 0.35 8.77
C ARG A 54 16.95 -0.68 9.12
N ALA A 55 16.65 -1.96 9.00
CA ALA A 55 17.62 -3.03 9.20
C ALA A 55 18.72 -2.99 8.12
N SER A 56 18.36 -2.78 6.86
CA SER A 56 19.29 -2.59 5.73
C SER A 56 20.26 -1.43 5.97
N LEU A 57 19.74 -0.27 6.41
CA LEU A 57 20.58 0.86 6.81
C LEU A 57 21.54 0.52 7.96
N SER A 58 21.06 -0.22 8.97
CA SER A 58 21.88 -0.63 10.11
C SER A 58 22.99 -1.61 9.71
N ARG A 59 22.78 -2.41 8.65
CA ARG A 59 23.81 -3.27 8.04
C ARG A 59 24.78 -2.52 7.13
N GLY A 60 24.57 -1.22 6.90
CA GLY A 60 25.43 -0.41 6.03
C GLY A 60 25.15 -0.58 4.54
N GLU A 61 24.00 -1.16 4.16
CA GLU A 61 23.61 -1.33 2.75
C GLU A 61 23.10 -0.01 2.13
N GLY A 62 22.90 1.02 2.94
CA GLY A 62 22.56 2.36 2.48
C GLY A 62 23.69 3.01 1.67
N ARG A 63 23.32 3.94 0.79
CA ARG A 63 24.28 4.72 0.00
C ARG A 63 24.12 6.20 0.25
N VAL A 64 25.23 6.91 0.41
CA VAL A 64 25.22 8.38 0.46
C VAL A 64 24.73 8.93 -0.88
N VAL A 65 23.68 9.75 -0.82
CA VAL A 65 23.11 10.41 -1.99
C VAL A 65 23.95 11.63 -2.31
N THR A 66 24.69 11.56 -3.42
CA THR A 66 25.46 12.67 -4.00
C THR A 66 25.14 12.73 -5.49
N GLU A 67 25.45 13.85 -6.13
CA GLU A 67 25.21 14.00 -7.57
C GLU A 67 25.98 12.95 -8.39
N GLU A 68 27.23 12.67 -7.99
CA GLU A 68 28.05 11.61 -8.59
C GLU A 68 27.45 10.22 -8.35
N SER A 69 27.01 9.92 -7.11
CA SER A 69 26.43 8.61 -6.82
C SER A 69 25.14 8.39 -7.60
N MET A 70 24.31 9.42 -7.75
CA MET A 70 23.08 9.35 -8.56
C MET A 70 23.35 9.22 -10.05
N ARG A 71 24.36 9.93 -10.60
CA ARG A 71 24.79 9.75 -12.00
C ARG A 71 25.25 8.32 -12.27
N ARG A 72 26.10 7.76 -11.41
CA ARG A 72 26.57 6.38 -11.51
C ARG A 72 25.41 5.38 -11.44
N LEU A 73 24.49 5.54 -10.49
CA LEU A 73 23.32 4.67 -10.36
C LEU A 73 22.43 4.71 -11.61
N SER A 74 22.21 5.90 -12.17
CA SER A 74 21.43 6.06 -13.41
C SER A 74 22.06 5.27 -14.57
N SER A 75 23.38 5.37 -14.74
CA SER A 75 24.11 4.58 -15.74
C SER A 75 23.99 3.07 -15.49
N GLU A 76 24.18 2.61 -14.25
CA GLU A 76 24.06 1.19 -13.89
C GLU A 76 22.64 0.64 -14.14
N VAL A 77 21.60 1.40 -13.78
CA VAL A 77 20.20 1.03 -14.05
C VAL A 77 19.94 0.93 -15.55
N LYS A 78 20.43 1.90 -16.34
CA LYS A 78 20.28 1.92 -17.79
C LYS A 78 20.95 0.71 -18.45
N GLU A 79 22.18 0.40 -18.09
CA GLU A 79 22.91 -0.73 -18.68
C GLU A 79 22.29 -2.07 -18.28
N ARG A 80 21.86 -2.25 -17.02
CA ARG A 80 21.10 -3.45 -16.61
C ARG A 80 19.78 -3.59 -17.35
N GLY A 81 19.04 -2.49 -17.51
CA GLY A 81 17.78 -2.48 -18.26
C GLY A 81 17.99 -2.90 -19.72
N ARG A 82 19.03 -2.38 -20.37
CA ARG A 82 19.40 -2.76 -21.74
C ARG A 82 19.80 -4.23 -21.86
N ALA A 83 20.63 -4.72 -20.94
CA ALA A 83 21.04 -6.12 -20.92
C ALA A 83 19.84 -7.06 -20.77
N ARG A 84 18.90 -6.73 -19.88
CA ARG A 84 17.66 -7.48 -19.70
C ARG A 84 16.79 -7.46 -20.96
N LEU A 85 16.59 -6.29 -21.57
CA LEU A 85 15.79 -6.17 -22.79
C LEU A 85 16.40 -6.97 -23.95
N LEU A 86 17.73 -6.90 -24.12
CA LEU A 86 18.44 -7.70 -25.13
C LEU A 86 18.24 -9.20 -24.88
N ALA A 87 18.38 -9.64 -23.62
CA ALA A 87 18.12 -11.04 -23.27
C ALA A 87 16.71 -11.46 -23.68
N GLU A 88 15.67 -10.71 -23.29
CA GLU A 88 14.26 -10.97 -23.63
C GLU A 88 14.01 -11.02 -25.15
N LEU A 89 14.67 -10.16 -25.93
CA LEU A 89 14.58 -10.15 -27.40
C LEU A 89 15.30 -11.34 -28.05
N THR A 90 16.34 -11.88 -27.42
CA THR A 90 17.11 -13.03 -27.92
C THR A 90 16.57 -14.40 -27.47
N THR A 91 15.75 -14.44 -26.41
CA THR A 91 15.07 -15.66 -25.94
C THR A 91 13.63 -15.82 -26.46
N THR A 92 13.12 -14.87 -27.24
CA THR A 92 11.86 -15.04 -27.97
C THR A 92 12.15 -15.73 -29.31
N PRO A 93 11.61 -16.93 -29.60
CA PRO A 93 11.82 -17.64 -30.86
C PRO A 93 11.19 -16.95 -32.08
#